data_AF-X1QS33-F1
#
_entry.id   AF-X1QS33-F1
#
_cell.length_a   1.000
_cell.length_b   1.000
_cell.length_c   1.000
_cell.angle_alpha   90.00
_cell.angle_beta   90.00
_cell.angle_gamma   90.00
#
_symmetry.space_group_name_H-M   'P 1'
#
loop_
_entity.id
_entity.type
_entity.pdbx_description
1 polymer ?
#
loop_
_entity_poly.entity_id
_entity_poly.type
_entity_poly.pdbx_seq_one_letter_code
_entity_poly.pdbx_strand_id
1 'polypeptide(L)' 'MPERSVVAVLFQITEAKQCRAILNAEKKYKRNITVTFNARYETSPMKVKQLLLNGEIGDVYSIDYAEFLD' A
#
# COMPACT_ATOMS: atom_id res chain seq x y z
N MET A 1 -22.59 4.27 -13.51
CA MET A 1 -21.34 4.88 -14.02
C MET A 1 -20.20 4.35 -13.17
N PRO A 2 -19.15 3.73 -13.72
CA PRO A 2 -18.04 3.25 -12.89
C PRO A 2 -17.34 4.46 -12.26
N GLU A 3 -17.09 4.40 -10.96
CA GLU A 3 -16.35 5.43 -10.22
C GLU A 3 -15.03 5.72 -10.93
N ARG A 4 -14.81 6.99 -11.33
CA ARG A 4 -13.57 7.42 -11.98
C ARG A 4 -12.44 7.39 -10.95
N SER A 5 -11.75 6.27 -10.87
CA SER A 5 -10.60 6.07 -9.99
C SER A 5 -9.31 6.49 -10.70
N VAL A 6 -8.43 7.21 -10.01
CA VAL A 6 -7.10 7.58 -10.48
C VAL A 6 -6.09 6.65 -9.82
N VAL A 7 -5.29 5.95 -10.62
CA VAL A 7 -4.22 5.09 -10.11
C VAL A 7 -2.95 5.94 -9.98
N ALA A 8 -2.39 6.01 -8.78
CA ALA A 8 -1.13 6.70 -8.50
C ALA A 8 -0.02 5.70 -8.18
N VAL A 9 1.13 5.86 -8.84
CA VAL A 9 2.35 5.11 -8.55
C VAL A 9 3.21 5.92 -7.58
N LEU A 10 3.63 5.30 -6.48
CA LEU A 10 4.17 5.97 -5.29
C LEU A 10 5.49 6.72 -5.48
N PHE A 11 6.31 6.40 -6.49
CA PHE A 11 7.68 6.92 -6.58
C PHE A 11 7.77 8.45 -6.74
N GLN A 12 6.66 9.13 -7.02
CA GLN A 12 6.62 10.59 -7.22
C GLN A 12 6.35 11.39 -5.93
N ILE A 13 6.16 10.73 -4.79
CA ILE A 13 5.80 11.37 -3.52
C ILE A 13 6.90 11.10 -2.48
N THR A 14 7.71 12.12 -2.20
CA THR A 14 8.83 12.04 -1.27
C THR A 14 8.63 12.88 -0.02
N GLU A 15 7.64 13.78 -0.02
CA GLU A 15 7.35 14.70 1.09
C GLU A 15 5.90 14.63 1.57
N ALA A 16 5.69 14.78 2.88
CA ALA A 16 4.35 14.79 3.50
C ALA A 16 3.40 15.86 2.94
N LYS A 17 3.94 16.99 2.46
CA LYS A 17 3.14 18.07 1.83
C LYS A 17 2.47 17.61 0.54
N GLN A 18 3.11 16.73 -0.23
CA GLN A 18 2.57 16.17 -1.47
C GLN A 18 1.43 15.20 -1.18
N CYS A 19 1.58 14.32 -0.17
CA CYS A 19 0.48 13.46 0.31
C CYS A 19 -0.76 14.28 0.66
N ARG A 20 -0.57 15.40 1.37
CA ARG A 20 -1.67 16.30 1.76
C ARG A 20 -2.35 16.94 0.55
N ALA A 21 -1.59 17.35 -0.46
CA ALA A 21 -2.13 17.91 -1.70
C ALA A 21 -3.00 16.89 -2.46
N ILE A 22 -2.57 15.62 -2.50
CA ILE A 22 -3.28 14.52 -3.15
C ILE A 22 -4.61 14.23 -2.44
N LEU A 23 -4.60 14.12 -1.10
CA LEU A 23 -5.81 13.91 -0.31
C LEU A 23 -6.80 15.09 -0.44
N ASN A 24 -6.29 16.32 -0.53
CA ASN A 24 -7.14 17.48 -0.78
C ASN A 24 -7.77 17.46 -2.17
N ALA A 25 -7.02 17.00 -3.19
CA ALA A 25 -7.53 16.85 -4.54
C ALA A 25 -8.60 15.75 -4.63
N GLU A 26 -8.37 14.60 -3.98
CA GLU A 26 -9.36 13.51 -3.85
C GLU A 26 -10.71 14.04 -3.34
N LYS A 27 -10.69 14.76 -2.21
CA LYS A 27 -11.87 15.39 -1.60
C LYS A 27 -12.52 16.43 -2.51
N LYS A 28 -11.72 17.31 -3.14
CA LYS A 28 -12.20 18.38 -4.02
C LYS A 28 -12.89 17.83 -5.26
N TYR A 29 -12.30 16.81 -5.88
CA TYR A 29 -12.76 16.28 -7.16
C TYR A 29 -13.69 15.07 -7.01
N LYS A 30 -13.92 14.58 -5.79
CA LYS A 30 -14.76 13.41 -5.48
C LYS A 30 -14.42 12.21 -6.37
N ARG A 31 -13.12 11.96 -6.53
CA ARG A 31 -12.57 10.82 -7.26
C ARG A 31 -11.77 9.97 -6.30
N ASN A 32 -11.89 8.67 -6.40
CA ASN A 32 -11.07 7.76 -5.61
C ASN A 32 -9.64 7.75 -6.16
N ILE A 33 -8.65 7.89 -5.28
CA ILE A 33 -7.24 7.74 -5.64
C ILE A 33 -6.77 6.40 -5.08
N THR A 34 -6.40 5.48 -5.97
CA THR A 34 -5.89 4.16 -5.61
C THR A 34 -4.37 4.16 -5.74
N VAL A 35 -3.70 3.79 -4.66
CA VAL A 35 -2.24 3.66 -4.63
C VAL A 35 -1.86 2.19 -4.73
N THR A 36 -1.00 1.85 -5.68
CA THR A 36 -0.56 0.46 -5.91
C THR A 36 0.77 0.19 -5.22
N PHE A 37 0.71 -0.44 -4.03
CA PHE A 37 1.87 -1.13 -3.46
C PHE A 37 1.94 -2.54 -4.08
N ASN A 38 2.68 -2.69 -5.17
CA ASN A 38 2.72 -3.93 -5.95
C ASN A 38 3.18 -5.14 -5.14
N ALA A 39 4.11 -4.97 -4.20
CA ALA A 39 4.57 -6.03 -3.30
C ALA A 39 3.44 -6.72 -2.51
N ARG A 40 2.28 -6.06 -2.34
CA ARG A 40 1.08 -6.66 -1.71
C ARG A 40 0.46 -7.80 -2.52
N TYR A 41 0.77 -7.89 -3.81
CA TYR A 41 0.21 -8.87 -4.74
C TYR A 41 1.21 -9.95 -5.13
N GLU A 42 2.41 -9.95 -4.54
CA GLU A 42 3.38 -11.02 -4.72
C GLU A 42 3.00 -12.25 -3.90
N THR A 43 3.27 -13.44 -4.44
CA THR A 43 2.86 -14.72 -3.86
C THR A 43 3.34 -14.90 -2.41
N SER A 44 4.60 -14.56 -2.12
CA SER A 44 5.20 -14.74 -0.80
C SER A 44 4.59 -13.81 0.26
N PRO A 45 4.57 -12.47 0.10
CA PRO A 45 3.89 -11.56 1.03
C PRO A 45 2.40 -11.88 1.24
N MET A 46 1.68 -12.31 0.20
CA MET A 46 0.28 -12.73 0.34
C MET A 46 0.14 -13.97 1.24
N LYS A 47 1.02 -14.96 1.09
CA LYS A 47 0.99 -16.16 1.95
C LYS A 47 1.37 -15.82 3.39
N VAL A 48 2.39 -14.99 3.61
CA VAL A 48 2.75 -14.50 4.95
C VAL A 48 1.56 -13.79 5.61
N LYS A 49 0.91 -12.86 4.90
CA LYS A 49 -0.29 -12.18 5.39
C LYS A 49 -1.40 -13.17 5.78
N GLN A 50 -1.63 -14.20 4.96
CA GLN A 50 -2.65 -15.21 5.25
C GLN A 50 -2.35 -15.96 6.56
N LEU A 51 -1.11 -16.43 6.74
CA LEU A 51 -0.68 -17.16 7.95
C LEU A 51 -0.81 -16.30 9.20
N LEU A 52 -0.42 -15.02 9.10
CA LEU A 52 -0.55 -14.04 10.19
C LEU A 52 -2.01 -13.81 10.57
N LEU A 53 -2.89 -13.58 9.60
CA LEU A 53 -4.32 -13.34 9.86
C LEU A 53 -5.04 -14.58 10.40
N ASN A 54 -4.59 -15.77 10.02
CA ASN A 54 -5.10 -17.02 10.57
C ASN A 54 -4.60 -17.32 12.00
N GLY A 55 -3.63 -16.55 12.51
CA GLY A 55 -3.02 -16.78 13.81
C GLY A 55 -2.17 -18.06 13.87
N GLU A 56 -1.73 -18.59 12.72
CA GLU A 56 -1.06 -19.91 12.65
C GLU A 56 0.28 -19.97 13.40
N ILE A 57 0.92 -18.82 13.64
CA ILE A 57 2.20 -18.72 14.34
C ILE A 57 2.08 -18.15 15.76
N GLY A 58 0.86 -17.88 16.25
CA GLY A 58 0.63 -17.20 17.52
C GLY A 58 1.07 -15.74 17.52
N ASP A 59 1.51 -15.25 18.67
CA ASP A 59 1.94 -13.86 18.84
C ASP A 59 3.30 -13.59 18.20
N VAL A 60 3.40 -12.49 17.46
CA VAL A 60 4.64 -12.04 16.83
C VAL A 60 5.42 -11.17 17.81
N TYR A 61 6.58 -11.66 18.25
CA TYR A 61 7.45 -10.93 19.18
C TYR A 61 8.54 -10.09 18.49
N SER A 62 8.98 -10.52 17.30
CA SER A 62 10.02 -9.84 16.52
C SER A 62 9.84 -10.08 15.03
N ILE A 63 10.30 -9.13 14.21
CA ILE A 63 10.27 -9.17 12.75
C ILE A 63 11.62 -8.67 12.24
N ASP A 64 12.18 -9.39 11.26
CA ASP A 64 13.34 -8.96 10.48
C ASP A 64 12.95 -8.84 9.00
N TYR A 65 13.48 -7.82 8.31
CA TYR A 65 13.21 -7.57 6.90
C TYR A 65 14.48 -7.09 6.21
N ALA A 66 14.88 -7.80 5.15
CA ALA A 66 16.01 -7.47 4.31
C ALA A 66 15.57 -7.41 2.85
N GLU A 67 15.88 -6.30 2.19
CA GLU A 67 15.70 -6.11 0.75
C GLU A 67 17.03 -5.60 0.18
N PHE A 68 17.51 -6.30 -0.84
CA PHE A 68 18.79 -6.00 -1.47
C PHE A 68 18.52 -5.27 -2.79
N LEU A 69 19.31 -4.23 -3.05
CA LEU A 69 19.34 -3.55 -4.32
C LEU A 69 20.56 -4.09 -5.07
N ASP A 70 20.34 -4.69 -6.23
CA ASP A 70 21.41 -5.02 -7.18
C ASP A 70 21.88 -3.77 -7.95
#